data_AF-A0A845B8C6-F1
#
_entry.id   AF-A0A845B8C6-F1
#
_cell.length_a   1.000
_cell.length_b   1.000
_cell.length_c   1.000
_cell.angle_alpha   90.00
_cell.angle_beta   90.00
_cell.angle_gamma   90.00
#
_symmetry.space_group_name_H-M   'P 1'
#
loop_
_entity.id
_entity.type
_entity.pdbx_description
1 polymer ?
#
loop_
_entity_poly.entity_id
_entity_poly.type
_entity_poly.pdbx_seq_one_letter_code
_entity_poly.pdbx_strand_id
1 'polypeptide(L)' 'MLTPLEPGMHVRHPDRPDWGTGQVQSVIGNRVTVNFEHAGKLLINAAQVALDIVDDPR' A
#
# COMPACT_ATOMS: atom_id res chain seq x y z
N MET A 1 3.93 -0.83 -17.74
CA MET A 1 2.74 -1.59 -17.31
C MET A 1 2.58 -1.29 -15.83
N LEU A 2 1.41 -0.80 -15.37
CA LEU A 2 1.16 -0.70 -13.92
C LEU A 2 0.96 -2.12 -13.40
N THR A 3 1.83 -2.56 -12.50
CA THR A 3 1.68 -3.84 -11.83
C THR A 3 0.44 -3.77 -10.94
N PRO A 4 -0.55 -4.67 -11.08
CA PRO A 4 -1.70 -4.70 -10.19
C PRO A 4 -1.25 -4.98 -8.75
N LEU A 5 -1.84 -4.28 -7.78
CA LEU A 5 -1.59 -4.54 -6.36
C LEU A 5 -2.28 -5.85 -5.95
N GLU A 6 -1.59 -6.65 -5.15
CA GLU A 6 -2.07 -7.94 -4.66
C GLU A 6 -1.80 -8.09 -3.15
N PRO A 7 -2.63 -8.86 -2.43
CA PRO A 7 -2.36 -9.19 -1.03
C PRO A 7 -0.95 -9.77 -0.84
N GLY A 8 -0.25 -9.30 0.18
CA GLY A 8 1.13 -9.70 0.50
C GLY A 8 2.19 -8.75 -0.04
N MET A 9 1.89 -7.93 -1.06
CA MET A 9 2.80 -6.92 -1.57
C MET A 9 3.13 -5.86 -0.50
N HIS A 10 4.37 -5.40 -0.48
CA HIS A 10 4.80 -4.26 0.33
C HIS A 10 4.75 -2.97 -0.49
N VAL A 11 4.29 -1.91 0.16
CA VAL A 11 4.05 -0.62 -0.46
C VAL A 11 4.44 0.54 0.46
N ARG A 12 4.67 1.72 -0.11
CA ARG A 12 4.72 3.00 0.61
C ARG A 12 3.66 3.96 0.09
N HIS A 13 3.17 4.81 0.97
CA HIS A 13 2.30 5.91 0.58
C HIS A 13 3.18 7.12 0.23
N PRO A 14 3.12 7.66 -1.01
CA PRO A 14 4.04 8.69 -1.47
C PRO A 14 3.95 9.99 -0.64
N ASP A 15 2.74 10.38 -0.24
CA ASP A 15 2.52 11.60 0.55
C ASP A 15 2.60 11.41 2.07
N ARG A 16 2.90 10.19 2.54
CA ARG A 16 2.90 9.83 3.97
C ARG A 16 4.11 8.97 4.33
N PRO A 17 5.34 9.51 4.17
CA PRO A 17 6.56 8.77 4.48
C PRO A 17 6.65 8.38 5.96
N ASP A 18 5.98 9.12 6.86
CA ASP A 18 5.92 8.86 8.30
C ASP A 18 5.15 7.58 8.67
N TRP A 19 4.32 7.05 7.76
CA TRP A 19 3.57 5.81 8.01
C TRP A 19 4.44 4.55 7.94
N GLY A 20 5.63 4.66 7.36
CA GLY A 20 6.53 3.53 7.12
C GLY A 20 6.09 2.67 5.95
N THR A 21 6.70 1.49 5.84
CA THR A 21 6.30 0.48 4.86
C THR A 21 4.97 -0.15 5.29
N GLY A 22 4.12 -0.49 4.33
CA GLY A 22 2.85 -1.15 4.57
C GLY A 22 2.72 -2.43 3.77
N GLN A 23 1.97 -3.39 4.31
CA GLN A 23 1.62 -4.62 3.61
C GLN A 23 0.17 -4.57 3.13
N VAL A 24 -0.06 -4.84 1.85
CA VAL A 24 -1.39 -4.98 1.28
C VAL A 24 -2.06 -6.23 1.87
N GLN A 25 -3.21 -6.04 2.53
CA GLN A 25 -4.01 -7.15 3.08
C GLN A 25 -5.15 -7.57 2.15
N SER A 26 -5.76 -6.64 1.43
CA SER A 26 -6.86 -6.93 0.51
C SER A 26 -6.98 -5.87 -0.58
N VAL A 27 -7.52 -6.27 -1.73
CA VAL A 27 -7.80 -5.40 -2.87
C VAL A 27 -9.21 -5.69 -3.37
N ILE A 28 -10.08 -4.69 -3.37
CA ILE A 28 -11.47 -4.78 -3.85
C ILE A 28 -11.71 -3.61 -4.81
N GLY A 29 -11.55 -3.88 -6.11
CA GLY A 29 -11.52 -2.83 -7.12
C GLY A 29 -10.39 -1.84 -6.81
N ASN A 30 -10.73 -0.56 -6.67
CA ASN A 30 -9.75 0.49 -6.35
C ASN A 30 -9.52 0.66 -4.83
N ARG A 31 -10.18 -0.12 -3.98
CA ARG A 31 -10.06 -0.02 -2.52
C ARG A 31 -9.03 -1.03 -2.04
N VAL A 32 -7.89 -0.55 -1.55
CA VAL A 32 -6.76 -1.35 -1.10
C VAL A 32 -6.62 -1.19 0.41
N THR A 33 -6.75 -2.28 1.17
CA THR A 33 -6.47 -2.25 2.61
C THR A 33 -5.00 -2.52 2.82
N VAL A 34 -4.29 -1.61 3.47
CA VAL A 34 -2.85 -1.71 3.78
C VAL A 34 -2.66 -1.60 5.28
N ASN A 35 -1.79 -2.42 5.86
CA ASN A 35 -1.34 -2.25 7.24
C ASN A 35 0.07 -1.68 7.25
N PHE A 36 0.17 -0.41 7.60
CA PHE A 36 1.41 0.35 7.69
C PHE A 36 2.06 0.20 9.07
N GLU A 37 3.39 0.19 9.11
CA GLU A 37 4.21 0.03 10.31
C GLU A 37 3.86 1.04 11.43
N HIS A 38 3.60 2.30 11.08
CA HIS A 38 3.44 3.39 12.06
C HIS A 38 2.05 4.02 12.06
N ALA A 39 1.20 3.70 11.07
CA ALA A 39 -0.16 4.21 10.96
C ALA A 39 -1.24 3.12 11.10
N GLY A 40 -0.84 1.86 11.22
CA GLY A 40 -1.74 0.72 11.33
C GLY A 40 -2.53 0.46 10.04
N LYS A 41 -3.71 -0.13 10.19
CA LYS A 41 -4.53 -0.57 9.06
C LYS A 41 -5.37 0.58 8.50
N LEU A 42 -5.12 0.93 7.25
CA LEU A 42 -5.81 1.99 6.52
C LEU A 42 -6.35 1.49 5.18
N LEU A 43 -7.43 2.12 4.75
CA LEU A 43 -8.03 1.88 3.44
C LEU A 43 -7.60 2.97 2.48
N ILE A 44 -6.93 2.59 1.39
CA ILE A 44 -6.40 3.49 0.36
C ILE A 44 -7.26 3.38 -0.90
N ASN A 45 -7.54 4.52 -1.53
CA ASN A 45 -8.17 4.57 -2.85
C ASN A 45 -7.08 4.63 -3.93
N ALA A 46 -6.77 3.49 -4.55
CA ALA A 46 -5.73 3.35 -5.57
C ALA A 46 -6.06 4.07 -6.90
N ALA A 47 -7.30 4.54 -7.08
CA ALA A 47 -7.64 5.41 -8.22
C ALA A 47 -7.20 6.86 -8.01
N GLN A 48 -6.88 7.26 -6.77
CA GLN A 48 -6.45 8.62 -6.43
C GLN A 48 -5.00 8.68 -5.98
N VAL A 49 -4.49 7.61 -5.37
CA VAL A 49 -3.12 7.51 -4.88
C VAL A 49 -2.47 6.27 -5.47
N ALA A 50 -1.41 6.45 -6.24
CA ALA A 50 -0.56 5.35 -6.67
C ALA A 50 0.40 5.01 -5.52
N LEU A 51 0.30 3.80 -4.98
CA LEU A 51 1.21 3.32 -3.95
C LEU A 51 2.51 2.84 -4.59
N ASP A 52 3.64 3.15 -3.95
CA ASP A 52 4.96 2.75 -4.43
C ASP A 52 5.24 1.31 -3.98
N ILE A 53 5.37 0.38 -4.92
CA ILE A 53 5.69 -1.03 -4.63
C ILE A 53 7.15 -1.12 -4.17
N VAL A 54 7.40 -1.90 -3.12
CA VAL A 54 8.74 -2.12 -2.54
C VAL A 54 9.08 -3.61 -2.60
N ASP A 55 10.19 -3.95 -3.25
CA ASP A 55 10.60 -5.35 -3.48
C ASP A 55 11.31 -5.99 -2.26
N ASP A 56 11.74 -5.21 -1.26
CA ASP A 56 12.49 -5.70 -0.11
C ASP A 56 12.12 -4.92 1.18
N PRO A 57 11.28 -5.48 2.08
CA PRO A 57 11.02 -4.91 3.40
C PRO A 57 12.15 -5.32 4.36
N ARG A 58 13.35 -4.77 4.18
CA ARG A 58 14.40 -4.83 5.21
C ARG A 58 14.27 -3.68 6.19
#